data_AF-A0A820HZX4-F1
#
_entry.id   AF-A0A820HZX4-F1
#
_cell.length_a   1.000
_cell.length_b   1.000
_cell.length_c   1.000
_cell.angle_alpha   90.00
_cell.angle_beta   90.00
_cell.angle_gamma   90.00
#
_symmetry.space_group_name_H-M   'P 1'
#
loop_
_entity.id
_entity.type
_entity.pdbx_description
1 polymer ?
#
loop_
_entity_poly.entity_id
_entity_poly.type
_entity_poly.pdbx_seq_one_letter_code
_entity_poly.pdbx_strand_id
1 'polypeptide(L)'
;ASSSLLRIRVELLIYAHTCFINSCHMEGICLVLDHARHVAFLLNELKSYQLLIRLLMGLEQYSEMIYIFDMLFQSDQFDLLLSTISNTNDERLNTSLFDYIKRHHPNDEHTFTSISMNLNMHHELAVMYRDAGEKLLKTLQFNQPYSTAEMSITLQSLLQYYSDAADTFYLADCCRQSEQCLKQARLISLQLEFMQKQQGFIILNLNSKQIRDLLPSFERCWHAFVIADAYNEHSLWPYCLIEQFICNKNSNSIVYWNEFQQLIPIDDQLIIRIGKNLLQKSFNSISIKNFQEILLHIRDSTMLVHLQQSLVTNDNGYSNLFTSIDSPYVRDTTRVS
;
A
#
# COMPACT_ATOMS: atom_id res chain seq x y z
N ALA A 1 -14.27 52.81 -1.93
CA ALA A 1 -14.45 52.84 -3.40
C ALA A 1 -15.67 52.00 -3.75
N SER A 2 -16.50 52.42 -4.71
CA SER A 2 -17.67 51.64 -5.12
C SER A 2 -17.23 50.26 -5.61
N SER A 3 -17.82 49.19 -5.06
CA SER A 3 -17.50 47.79 -5.41
C SER A 3 -17.51 47.54 -6.93
N SER A 4 -18.37 48.28 -7.66
CA SER A 4 -18.43 48.26 -9.12
C SER A 4 -17.15 48.73 -9.83
N LEU A 5 -16.48 49.77 -9.32
CA LEU A 5 -15.26 50.30 -9.95
C LEU A 5 -14.10 49.30 -9.83
N LEU A 6 -13.98 48.63 -8.68
CA LEU A 6 -12.97 47.60 -8.45
C LEU A 6 -13.21 46.40 -9.38
N ARG A 7 -14.46 45.98 -9.54
CA ARG A 7 -14.82 44.93 -10.49
C ARG A 7 -14.44 45.30 -11.92
N ILE A 8 -14.74 46.51 -12.37
CA ILE A 8 -14.37 46.98 -13.71
C ILE A 8 -12.84 46.96 -13.89
N ARG A 9 -12.09 47.38 -12.86
CA ARG A 9 -10.63 47.38 -12.90
C ARG A 9 -10.04 45.98 -13.04
N VAL A 10 -10.59 45.00 -12.31
CA VAL A 10 -10.18 43.60 -12.41
C VAL A 10 -10.47 43.04 -13.81
N GLU A 11 -11.69 43.23 -14.33
CA GLU A 11 -12.04 42.73 -15.66
C GLU A 11 -11.19 43.41 -16.75
N LEU A 12 -10.91 44.71 -16.65
CA LEU A 12 -10.02 45.40 -17.59
C LEU A 12 -8.60 44.83 -17.59
N LEU A 13 -8.07 44.48 -16.42
CA LEU A 13 -6.76 43.84 -16.33
C LEU A 13 -6.75 42.45 -16.98
N ILE A 14 -7.80 41.65 -16.75
CA ILE A 14 -7.95 40.34 -17.37
C ILE A 14 -8.01 40.48 -18.90
N TYR A 15 -8.85 41.37 -19.43
CA TYR A 15 -8.94 41.62 -20.87
C TYR A 15 -7.62 42.13 -21.47
N ALA A 16 -6.94 43.06 -20.79
CA ALA A 16 -5.64 43.56 -21.23
C ALA A 16 -4.61 42.43 -21.29
N HIS A 17 -4.57 41.55 -20.29
CA HIS A 17 -3.71 40.38 -20.27
C HIS A 17 -3.96 39.46 -21.45
N THR A 18 -5.22 39.11 -21.73
CA THR A 18 -5.60 38.27 -22.88
C THR A 18 -5.15 38.90 -24.20
N CYS A 19 -5.31 40.22 -24.36
CA CYS A 19 -4.84 40.94 -25.54
C CYS A 19 -3.31 40.88 -25.70
N PHE A 20 -2.55 41.06 -24.61
CA PHE A 20 -1.09 40.99 -24.65
C PHE A 20 -0.56 39.58 -24.89
N ILE A 21 -1.22 38.54 -24.34
CA ILE A 21 -0.92 37.15 -24.68
C ILE A 21 -1.17 36.89 -26.17
N ASN A 22 -2.32 37.29 -26.69
CA ASN A 22 -2.68 37.04 -28.09
C ASN A 22 -1.77 37.78 -29.09
N SER A 23 -1.19 38.92 -28.66
CA SER A 23 -0.22 39.68 -29.46
C SER A 23 1.23 39.31 -29.17
N CYS A 24 1.48 38.34 -28.29
CA CYS A 24 2.81 37.91 -27.83
C CYS A 24 3.69 39.07 -27.32
N HIS A 25 3.07 40.10 -26.72
CA HIS A 25 3.79 41.28 -26.25
C HIS A 25 4.25 41.12 -24.79
N MET A 26 5.47 40.59 -24.63
CA MET A 26 6.03 40.22 -23.32
C MET A 26 6.09 41.39 -22.32
N GLU A 27 6.49 42.58 -22.76
CA GLU A 27 6.59 43.76 -21.88
C GLU A 27 5.20 44.17 -21.33
N GLY A 28 4.18 44.13 -22.17
CA GLY A 28 2.79 44.35 -21.75
C GLY A 28 2.29 43.30 -20.75
N ILE A 29 2.66 42.02 -20.94
CA ILE A 29 2.32 40.96 -19.97
C ILE A 29 2.95 41.26 -18.61
N CYS A 30 4.25 41.59 -18.57
CA CYS A 30 4.94 41.94 -17.33
C CYS A 30 4.31 43.17 -16.64
N LEU A 31 3.96 44.21 -17.41
CA LEU A 31 3.29 45.40 -16.88
C LEU A 31 1.93 45.08 -16.28
N VAL A 32 1.13 44.22 -16.92
CA VAL A 32 -0.17 43.80 -16.40
C VAL A 32 -0.01 42.99 -15.12
N LEU A 33 0.96 42.07 -15.05
CA LEU A 33 1.21 41.29 -13.83
C LEU A 33 1.66 42.18 -12.66
N ASP A 34 2.49 43.18 -12.90
CA ASP A 34 2.88 44.14 -11.86
C ASP A 34 1.68 44.97 -11.39
N HIS A 35 0.84 45.45 -12.30
CA HIS A 35 -0.41 46.14 -11.93
C HIS A 35 -1.39 45.23 -11.21
N ALA A 36 -1.49 43.96 -11.60
CA ALA A 36 -2.33 42.96 -10.95
C ALA A 36 -1.88 42.70 -9.52
N ARG A 37 -0.57 42.72 -9.25
CA ARG A 37 -0.01 42.62 -7.89
C ARG A 37 -0.48 43.79 -7.02
N HIS A 38 -0.39 45.03 -7.50
CA HIS A 38 -0.89 46.20 -6.77
C HIS A 38 -2.40 46.13 -6.51
N VAL A 39 -3.17 45.71 -7.51
CA VAL A 39 -4.63 45.54 -7.36
C VAL A 39 -4.96 44.42 -6.37
N ALA A 40 -4.22 43.31 -6.37
CA ALA A 40 -4.41 42.23 -5.42
C ALA A 40 -4.23 42.69 -3.96
N PHE A 41 -3.18 43.47 -3.67
CA PHE A 41 -2.98 44.05 -2.33
C PHE A 41 -4.14 44.96 -1.92
N LEU A 42 -4.61 45.83 -2.81
CA LEU A 42 -5.78 46.68 -2.54
C LEU A 42 -7.06 45.86 -2.28
N LEU A 43 -7.27 44.77 -3.04
CA LEU A 43 -8.42 43.89 -2.85
C LEU A 43 -8.37 43.14 -1.51
N ASN A 44 -7.16 42.77 -1.07
CA ASN A 44 -6.94 42.11 0.22
C ASN A 44 -7.25 43.07 1.39
N GLU A 45 -6.78 44.32 1.34
CA GLU A 45 -7.13 45.33 2.36
C GLU A 45 -8.63 45.58 2.44
N LEU A 46 -9.32 45.54 1.31
CA LEU A 46 -10.77 45.71 1.21
C LEU A 46 -11.56 44.41 1.45
N LYS A 47 -10.89 43.31 1.82
CA LYS A 47 -11.48 41.98 2.10
C LYS A 47 -12.38 41.46 0.97
N SER A 48 -12.08 41.82 -0.28
CA SER A 48 -12.88 41.49 -1.46
C SER A 48 -12.35 40.23 -2.16
N TYR A 49 -12.38 39.09 -1.45
CA TYR A 49 -11.72 37.85 -1.88
C TYR A 49 -12.29 37.21 -3.15
N GLN A 50 -13.59 37.37 -3.42
CA GLN A 50 -14.19 36.88 -4.66
C GLN A 50 -13.59 37.56 -5.92
N LEU A 51 -13.29 38.86 -5.84
CA LEU A 51 -12.64 39.59 -6.92
C LEU A 51 -11.16 39.21 -7.04
N LEU A 52 -10.51 38.89 -5.92
CA LEU A 52 -9.14 38.40 -5.89
C LEU A 52 -9.03 37.03 -6.58
N ILE A 53 -9.94 36.11 -6.27
CA ILE A 53 -10.04 34.80 -6.94
C ILE A 53 -10.35 35.00 -8.43
N ARG A 54 -11.27 35.90 -8.80
CA ARG A 54 -11.56 36.23 -10.20
C ARG A 54 -10.33 36.73 -10.95
N LEU A 55 -9.50 37.57 -10.32
CA LEU A 55 -8.24 38.06 -10.89
C LEU A 55 -7.26 36.90 -11.13
N LEU A 56 -7.08 36.03 -10.14
CA LEU A 56 -6.21 34.85 -10.23
C LEU A 56 -6.65 33.92 -11.37
N MET A 57 -7.94 33.57 -11.40
CA MET A 57 -8.51 32.68 -12.42
C MET A 57 -8.47 33.30 -13.82
N GLY A 58 -8.64 34.63 -13.94
CA GLY A 58 -8.66 35.29 -15.24
C GLY A 58 -7.28 35.53 -15.85
N LEU A 59 -6.23 35.62 -15.03
CA LEU A 59 -4.85 35.78 -15.51
C LEU A 59 -4.19 34.44 -15.82
N GLU A 60 -4.55 33.35 -15.14
CA GLU A 60 -4.02 31.99 -15.37
C GLU A 60 -2.48 31.85 -15.23
N GLN A 61 -1.79 32.88 -14.73
CA GLN A 61 -0.34 32.90 -14.49
C GLN A 61 -0.03 32.53 -13.03
N TYR A 62 -0.44 31.33 -12.62
CA TYR A 62 -0.43 30.94 -11.20
C TYR A 62 0.97 30.95 -10.55
N SER A 63 2.03 30.68 -11.32
CA SER A 63 3.42 30.72 -10.82
C SER A 63 3.88 32.13 -10.41
N GLU A 64 3.44 33.16 -11.15
CA GLU A 64 3.79 34.56 -10.86
C GLU A 64 2.88 35.17 -9.79
N MET A 65 1.74 34.53 -9.54
CA MET A 65 0.68 35.01 -8.65
C MET A 65 0.62 34.28 -7.31
N ILE A 66 1.69 33.58 -6.91
CA ILE A 66 1.78 32.86 -5.63
C ILE A 66 1.42 33.75 -4.42
N TYR A 67 1.72 35.05 -4.50
CA TYR A 67 1.37 36.02 -3.45
C TYR A 67 -0.13 36.10 -3.15
N ILE A 68 -1.01 35.72 -4.11
CA ILE A 68 -2.46 35.62 -3.87
C ILE A 68 -2.78 34.43 -2.96
N PHE A 69 -2.09 33.31 -3.13
CA PHE A 69 -2.23 32.16 -2.24
C PHE A 69 -1.81 32.52 -0.81
N ASP A 70 -0.68 33.23 -0.64
CA ASP A 70 -0.25 33.73 0.67
C ASP A 70 -1.32 34.61 1.32
N MET A 71 -1.89 35.57 0.56
CA MET A 71 -2.93 36.48 1.06
C MET A 71 -4.21 35.73 1.45
N LEU A 72 -4.66 34.77 0.64
CA LEU A 72 -5.85 33.96 0.93
C LEU A 72 -5.63 33.07 2.15
N PHE A 73 -4.45 32.47 2.28
CA PHE A 73 -4.08 31.63 3.42
C PHE A 73 -4.03 32.44 4.72
N GLN A 74 -3.40 33.62 4.72
CA GLN A 74 -3.32 34.51 5.89
C GLN A 74 -4.68 35.07 6.34
N SER A 75 -5.67 35.07 5.45
CA SER A 75 -7.00 35.62 5.70
C SER A 75 -8.05 34.58 6.12
N ASP A 76 -7.67 33.30 6.26
CA ASP A 76 -8.57 32.16 6.51
C ASP A 76 -9.71 32.05 5.47
N GLN A 77 -9.48 32.51 4.24
CA GLN A 77 -10.47 32.47 3.14
C GLN A 77 -10.10 31.46 2.05
N PHE A 78 -9.24 30.50 2.38
CA PHE A 78 -8.77 29.50 1.43
C PHE A 78 -9.90 28.56 0.95
N ASP A 79 -10.91 28.31 1.78
CA ASP A 79 -12.09 27.51 1.42
C ASP A 79 -12.91 28.11 0.26
N LEU A 80 -12.95 29.45 0.15
CA LEU A 80 -13.58 30.11 -0.98
C LEU A 80 -12.84 29.79 -2.28
N LEU A 81 -11.52 29.75 -2.24
CA LEU A 81 -10.71 29.34 -3.39
C LEU A 81 -10.99 27.87 -3.72
N LEU A 82 -10.94 26.95 -2.74
CA LEU A 82 -11.22 25.52 -2.98
C LEU A 82 -12.60 25.27 -3.58
N SER A 83 -13.64 25.93 -3.07
CA SER A 83 -15.01 25.80 -3.61
C SER A 83 -15.15 26.34 -5.03
N THR A 84 -14.34 27.34 -5.41
CA THR A 84 -14.36 27.87 -6.76
C THR A 84 -13.67 26.91 -7.73
N ILE A 85 -12.58 26.27 -7.29
CA ILE A 85 -11.75 25.38 -8.11
C ILE A 85 -12.42 24.04 -8.37
N SER A 86 -13.07 23.47 -7.35
CA SER A 86 -13.82 22.22 -7.52
C SER A 86 -14.94 22.33 -8.55
N ASN A 87 -15.42 23.55 -8.83
CA ASN A 87 -16.38 23.81 -9.89
C ASN A 87 -15.75 23.96 -11.29
N THR A 88 -14.50 24.41 -11.40
CA THR A 88 -13.86 24.65 -12.70
C THR A 88 -12.99 23.49 -13.18
N ASN A 89 -12.46 22.66 -12.26
CA ASN A 89 -11.56 21.53 -12.55
C ASN A 89 -10.31 21.91 -13.37
N ASP A 90 -9.72 23.09 -13.09
CA ASP A 90 -8.50 23.53 -13.77
C ASP A 90 -7.25 22.80 -13.27
N GLU A 91 -6.74 21.84 -14.04
CA GLU A 91 -5.56 21.03 -13.69
C GLU A 91 -4.32 21.88 -13.37
N ARG A 92 -4.06 22.95 -14.15
CA ARG A 92 -2.89 23.83 -13.95
C ARG A 92 -2.92 24.53 -12.60
N LEU A 93 -4.10 24.94 -12.17
CA LEU A 93 -4.29 25.58 -10.88
C LEU A 93 -4.08 24.57 -9.76
N ASN A 94 -4.64 23.36 -9.89
CA ASN A 94 -4.45 22.27 -8.93
C ASN A 94 -2.95 21.97 -8.73
N THR A 95 -2.19 21.83 -9.82
CA THR A 95 -0.74 21.61 -9.73
C THR A 95 -0.02 22.78 -9.06
N SER A 96 -0.37 24.02 -9.39
CA SER A 96 0.28 25.21 -8.80
C SER A 96 -0.01 25.37 -7.30
N LEU A 97 -1.23 25.06 -6.88
CA LEU A 97 -1.65 25.07 -5.47
C LEU A 97 -0.96 23.96 -4.69
N PHE A 98 -0.87 22.77 -5.28
CA PHE A 98 -0.15 21.66 -4.70
C PHE A 98 1.33 22.02 -4.46
N ASP A 99 2.00 22.58 -5.46
CA ASP A 99 3.38 23.04 -5.35
C ASP A 99 3.55 24.13 -4.30
N TYR A 100 2.57 25.04 -4.17
CA TYR A 100 2.56 26.06 -3.13
C TYR A 100 2.50 25.45 -1.72
N ILE A 101 1.54 24.57 -1.44
CA ILE A 101 1.37 23.94 -0.12
C ILE A 101 2.62 23.14 0.25
N LYS A 102 3.16 22.36 -0.70
CA LYS A 102 4.36 21.55 -0.46
C LYS A 102 5.60 22.37 -0.11
N ARG A 103 5.71 23.60 -0.63
CA ARG A 103 6.85 24.50 -0.38
C ARG A 103 6.66 25.35 0.87
N HIS A 104 5.47 25.91 1.07
CA HIS A 104 5.20 26.89 2.13
C HIS A 104 4.68 26.25 3.42
N HIS A 105 4.00 25.09 3.32
CA HIS A 105 3.37 24.39 4.45
C HIS A 105 3.69 22.88 4.48
N PRO A 106 4.97 22.46 4.43
CA PRO A 106 5.33 21.03 4.33
C PRO A 106 4.96 20.18 5.56
N ASN A 107 4.74 20.81 6.71
CA ASN A 107 4.44 20.13 7.98
C ASN A 107 2.94 20.12 8.33
N ASP A 108 2.11 20.83 7.55
CA ASP A 108 0.68 20.95 7.84
C ASP A 108 -0.10 19.87 7.08
N GLU A 109 -0.11 18.67 7.67
CA GLU A 109 -0.77 17.50 7.09
C GLU A 109 -2.29 17.70 6.96
N HIS A 110 -2.91 18.45 7.87
CA HIS A 110 -4.35 18.69 7.88
C HIS A 110 -4.79 19.55 6.69
N THR A 111 -4.09 20.66 6.43
CA THR A 111 -4.38 21.50 5.26
C THR A 111 -4.13 20.74 3.97
N PHE A 112 -3.01 20.00 3.89
CA PHE A 112 -2.69 19.19 2.72
C PHE A 112 -3.77 18.13 2.44
N THR A 113 -4.25 17.45 3.47
CA THR A 113 -5.32 16.45 3.36
C THR A 113 -6.62 17.08 2.85
N SER A 114 -7.06 18.17 3.49
CA SER A 114 -8.30 18.87 3.10
C SER A 114 -8.27 19.32 1.64
N ILE A 115 -7.14 19.92 1.24
CA ILE A 115 -6.97 20.45 -0.11
C ILE A 115 -6.90 19.31 -1.14
N SER A 116 -6.14 18.26 -0.85
CA SER A 116 -6.01 17.13 -1.76
C SER A 116 -7.33 16.40 -1.96
N MET A 117 -8.15 16.25 -0.91
CA MET A 117 -9.50 15.69 -1.02
C MET A 117 -10.43 16.58 -1.84
N ASN A 118 -10.41 17.90 -1.62
CA ASN A 118 -11.27 18.84 -2.36
C ASN A 118 -10.91 18.96 -3.85
N LEU A 119 -9.64 18.72 -4.20
CA LEU A 119 -9.14 18.80 -5.57
C LEU A 119 -9.05 17.44 -6.28
N ASN A 120 -9.56 16.36 -5.67
CA ASN A 120 -9.45 14.98 -6.17
C ASN A 120 -8.01 14.51 -6.44
N MET A 121 -7.02 15.10 -5.76
CA MET A 121 -5.60 14.72 -5.83
C MET A 121 -5.33 13.52 -4.92
N HIS A 122 -6.10 12.45 -5.10
CA HIS A 122 -6.06 11.27 -4.24
C HIS A 122 -4.72 10.54 -4.32
N HIS A 123 -4.07 10.56 -5.48
CA HIS A 123 -2.77 9.93 -5.68
C HIS A 123 -1.69 10.60 -4.82
N GLU A 124 -1.61 11.93 -4.89
CA GLU A 124 -0.64 12.72 -4.15
C GLU A 124 -0.85 12.61 -2.63
N LEU A 125 -2.12 12.59 -2.21
CA LEU A 125 -2.49 12.35 -0.82
C LEU A 125 -2.02 10.98 -0.32
N ALA A 126 -2.27 9.94 -1.11
CA ALA A 126 -1.87 8.58 -0.77
C ALA A 126 -0.34 8.43 -0.69
N VAL A 127 0.40 9.09 -1.60
CA VAL A 127 1.87 9.15 -1.55
C VAL A 127 2.35 9.84 -0.28
N MET A 128 1.72 10.95 0.13
CA MET A 128 2.07 11.62 1.38
C MET A 128 1.89 10.70 2.59
N TYR A 129 0.75 10.02 2.72
CA TYR A 129 0.50 9.08 3.82
C TYR A 129 1.50 7.93 3.84
N ARG A 130 1.79 7.33 2.67
CA ARG A 130 2.79 6.27 2.55
C ARG A 130 4.18 6.76 2.95
N ASP A 131 4.60 7.93 2.49
CA ASP A 131 5.91 8.49 2.78
C ASP A 131 6.05 8.88 4.27
N ALA A 132 4.97 9.36 4.90
CA ALA A 132 4.91 9.59 6.34
C ALA A 132 5.05 8.27 7.12
N GLY A 133 4.31 7.23 6.71
CA GLY A 133 4.42 5.89 7.25
C GLY A 133 5.82 5.29 7.10
N GLU A 134 6.44 5.42 5.92
CA GLU A 134 7.82 4.95 5.69
C GLU A 134 8.85 5.68 6.55
N LYS A 135 8.71 7.00 6.72
CA LYS A 135 9.58 7.78 7.60
C LYS A 135 9.47 7.28 9.03
N LEU A 136 8.25 7.09 9.54
CA LEU A 136 8.01 6.54 10.87
C LEU A 136 8.62 5.14 11.01
N LEU A 137 8.39 4.26 10.04
CA LEU A 137 8.94 2.92 10.02
C LEU A 137 10.48 2.89 10.05
N LYS A 138 11.15 3.85 9.38
CA LYS A 138 12.61 4.00 9.42
C LYS A 138 13.12 4.56 10.76
N THR A 139 12.33 5.40 11.42
CA THR A 139 12.68 5.94 12.75
C THR A 139 12.52 4.91 13.87
N LEU A 140 11.66 3.89 13.68
CA LEU A 140 11.49 2.80 14.63
C LEU A 140 12.74 1.91 14.64
N GLN A 141 13.67 2.22 15.55
CA GLN A 141 14.83 1.37 15.81
C GLN A 141 14.46 0.28 16.81
N PHE A 142 13.96 -0.86 16.34
CA PHE A 142 13.57 -2.04 17.13
C PHE A 142 14.62 -2.59 18.13
N ASN A 143 15.81 -1.99 18.20
CA ASN A 143 16.93 -2.34 19.08
C ASN A 143 17.01 -1.50 20.37
N GLN A 144 16.16 -0.48 20.55
CA GLN A 144 16.14 0.32 21.79
C GLN A 144 15.09 -0.19 22.79
N PRO A 145 15.30 -0.04 24.11
CA PRO A 145 14.32 -0.41 25.12
C PRO A 145 13.19 0.62 25.14
N TYR A 146 12.31 0.59 24.15
CA TYR A 146 11.09 1.38 24.18
C TYR A 146 10.17 0.85 25.27
N SER A 147 9.47 1.77 25.94
CA SER A 147 8.30 1.40 26.74
C SER A 147 7.28 0.71 25.82
N THR A 148 6.73 -0.43 26.25
CA THR A 148 5.76 -1.20 25.47
C THR A 148 4.54 -0.37 25.06
N ALA A 149 4.20 0.67 25.83
CA ALA A 149 3.11 1.60 25.54
C ALA A 149 3.45 2.63 24.45
N GLU A 150 4.69 3.10 24.38
CA GLU A 150 5.11 4.07 23.35
C GLU A 150 5.22 3.38 21.98
N MET A 151 5.72 2.14 21.98
CA MET A 151 5.78 1.33 20.76
C MET A 151 4.38 0.96 20.25
N SER A 152 3.39 0.72 21.11
CA SER A 152 2.03 0.42 20.65
C SER A 152 1.35 1.64 20.03
N ILE A 153 1.52 2.84 20.60
CA ILE A 153 0.98 4.09 20.05
C ILE A 153 1.60 4.38 18.68
N THR A 154 2.92 4.25 18.56
CA THR A 154 3.62 4.46 17.28
C THR A 154 3.25 3.43 16.22
N LEU A 155 3.01 2.17 16.60
CA LEU A 155 2.51 1.15 15.67
C LEU A 155 1.05 1.40 15.27
N GLN A 156 0.22 1.95 16.16
CA GLN A 156 -1.15 2.35 15.83
C GLN A 156 -1.18 3.51 14.83
N SER A 157 -0.35 4.54 15.04
CA SER A 157 -0.24 5.62 14.06
C SER A 157 0.30 5.11 12.72
N LEU A 158 1.31 4.22 12.74
CA LEU A 158 1.83 3.59 11.54
C LEU A 158 0.75 2.81 10.77
N LEU A 159 -0.09 2.04 11.49
CA LEU A 159 -1.21 1.32 10.92
C LEU A 159 -2.22 2.28 10.28
N GLN A 160 -2.52 3.39 10.94
CA GLN A 160 -3.41 4.42 10.41
C GLN A 160 -2.84 5.00 9.10
N TYR A 161 -1.56 5.39 9.07
CA TYR A 161 -0.93 5.91 7.84
C TYR A 161 -1.05 4.96 6.65
N TYR A 162 -0.78 3.66 6.84
CA TYR A 162 -0.89 2.69 5.75
C TYR A 162 -2.35 2.35 5.38
N SER A 163 -3.29 2.42 6.34
CA SER A 163 -4.71 2.26 6.06
C SER A 163 -5.25 3.43 5.25
N ASP A 164 -4.96 4.65 5.68
CA ASP A 164 -5.38 5.88 5.00
C ASP A 164 -4.73 5.96 3.60
N ALA A 165 -3.46 5.56 3.46
CA ALA A 165 -2.79 5.43 2.17
C ALA A 165 -3.47 4.40 1.25
N ALA A 166 -3.87 3.24 1.79
CA ALA A 166 -4.53 2.20 1.01
C ALA A 166 -5.88 2.66 0.45
N ASP A 167 -6.70 3.28 1.29
CA ASP A 167 -8.03 3.78 0.92
C ASP A 167 -7.91 4.92 -0.11
N THR A 168 -6.97 5.84 0.09
CA THR A 168 -6.73 6.94 -0.85
C THR A 168 -6.10 6.48 -2.17
N PHE A 169 -5.19 5.50 -2.18
CA PHE A 169 -4.71 4.90 -3.43
C PHE A 169 -5.83 4.17 -4.18
N TYR A 170 -6.78 3.58 -3.46
CA TYR A 170 -7.95 2.96 -4.09
C TYR A 170 -8.85 4.01 -4.74
N LEU A 171 -9.10 5.15 -4.08
CA LEU A 171 -9.81 6.30 -4.66
C LEU A 171 -9.10 6.88 -5.89
N ALA A 172 -7.78 6.73 -5.97
CA ALA A 172 -6.95 7.14 -7.11
C ALA A 172 -6.83 6.07 -8.22
N ASP A 173 -7.63 5.00 -8.18
CA ASP A 173 -7.55 3.84 -9.10
C ASP A 173 -6.17 3.14 -9.16
N CYS A 174 -5.32 3.37 -8.13
CA CYS A 174 -3.98 2.83 -8.03
C CYS A 174 -3.95 1.49 -7.26
N CYS A 175 -4.68 0.49 -7.77
CA CYS A 175 -4.94 -0.78 -7.06
C CYS A 175 -3.67 -1.49 -6.58
N ARG A 176 -2.58 -1.50 -7.36
CA ARG A 176 -1.32 -2.16 -6.98
C ARG A 176 -0.67 -1.50 -5.76
N GLN A 177 -0.70 -0.18 -5.69
CA GLN A 177 -0.13 0.58 -4.57
C GLN A 177 -1.03 0.48 -3.33
N SER A 178 -2.35 0.50 -3.53
CA SER A 178 -3.32 0.21 -2.47
C SER A 178 -3.08 -1.17 -1.85
N GLU A 179 -2.93 -2.21 -2.68
CA GLU A 179 -2.66 -3.58 -2.22
C GLU A 179 -1.34 -3.66 -1.43
N GLN A 180 -0.28 -3.01 -1.90
CA GLN A 180 0.99 -2.94 -1.16
C GLN A 180 0.83 -2.29 0.22
N CYS A 181 0.09 -1.18 0.30
CA CYS A 181 -0.19 -0.52 1.58
C CYS A 181 -1.02 -1.40 2.51
N LEU A 182 -2.02 -2.12 1.97
CA LEU A 182 -2.82 -3.09 2.75
C LEU A 182 -1.98 -4.24 3.30
N LYS A 183 -1.06 -4.79 2.50
CA LYS A 183 -0.13 -5.84 2.97
C LYS A 183 0.70 -5.34 4.14
N GLN A 184 1.19 -4.11 4.05
CA GLN A 184 1.96 -3.50 5.13
C GLN A 184 1.11 -3.22 6.36
N ALA A 185 -0.11 -2.71 6.21
CA ALA A 185 -1.05 -2.50 7.31
C ALA A 185 -1.38 -3.81 8.05
N ARG A 186 -1.60 -4.91 7.31
CA ARG A 186 -1.83 -6.25 7.88
C ARG A 186 -0.62 -6.76 8.66
N LEU A 187 0.60 -6.51 8.16
CA LEU A 187 1.83 -6.86 8.87
C LEU A 187 1.94 -6.11 10.19
N ILE A 188 1.62 -4.80 10.20
CA ILE A 188 1.65 -3.95 11.39
C ILE A 188 0.57 -4.36 12.39
N SER A 189 -0.64 -4.70 11.93
CA SER A 189 -1.71 -5.18 12.81
C SER A 189 -1.31 -6.48 13.51
N LEU A 190 -0.68 -7.39 12.77
CA LEU A 190 -0.17 -8.64 13.31
C LEU A 190 0.99 -8.40 14.30
N GLN A 191 1.86 -7.43 14.05
CA GLN A 191 2.89 -7.00 15.02
C GLN A 191 2.26 -6.49 16.32
N LEU A 192 1.18 -5.70 16.25
CA LEU A 192 0.45 -5.24 17.43
C LEU A 192 -0.12 -6.40 18.26
N GLU A 193 -0.67 -7.42 17.60
CA GLU A 193 -1.17 -8.62 18.30
C GLU A 193 -0.04 -9.39 19.01
N PHE A 194 1.10 -9.56 18.35
CA PHE A 194 2.24 -10.26 18.96
C PHE A 194 2.83 -9.49 20.12
N MET A 195 2.91 -8.16 20.05
CA MET A 195 3.36 -7.33 21.16
C MET A 195 2.51 -7.51 22.44
N GLN A 196 1.21 -7.79 22.29
CA GLN A 196 0.32 -8.06 23.42
C GLN A 196 0.53 -9.46 24.02
N LYS A 197 0.86 -10.46 23.20
CA LYS A 197 0.96 -11.88 23.59
C LYS A 197 2.37 -12.33 23.96
N GLN A 198 3.38 -11.81 23.28
CA GLN A 198 4.79 -12.20 23.36
C GLN A 198 5.68 -10.96 23.29
N GLN A 199 6.24 -10.56 24.44
CA GLN A 199 7.13 -9.40 24.50
C GLN A 199 8.43 -9.66 23.71
N GLY A 200 8.79 -8.73 22.83
CA GLY A 200 10.06 -8.75 22.10
C GLY A 200 10.07 -9.52 20.78
N PHE A 201 8.94 -10.09 20.34
CA PHE A 201 8.85 -10.71 19.02
C PHE A 201 8.56 -9.65 17.95
N ILE A 202 9.49 -9.47 17.00
CA ILE A 202 9.45 -8.38 16.01
C ILE A 202 9.47 -8.98 14.61
N ILE A 203 8.50 -8.59 13.79
CA ILE A 203 8.21 -9.15 12.46
C ILE A 203 8.33 -8.07 11.37
N LEU A 204 8.58 -6.82 11.76
CA LEU A 204 8.83 -5.69 10.87
C LEU A 204 10.32 -5.63 10.48
N ASN A 205 10.60 -5.23 9.24
CA ASN A 205 11.95 -5.12 8.67
C ASN A 205 12.81 -6.38 8.77
N LEU A 206 12.19 -7.55 8.53
CA LEU A 206 12.91 -8.82 8.50
C LEU A 206 13.72 -8.98 7.21
N ASN A 207 14.89 -9.60 7.34
CA ASN A 207 15.71 -10.04 6.22
C ASN A 207 15.22 -11.40 5.69
N SER A 208 15.52 -11.72 4.43
CA SER A 208 15.14 -12.99 3.78
C SER A 208 15.58 -14.25 4.56
N LYS A 209 16.71 -14.19 5.27
CA LYS A 209 17.16 -15.26 6.17
C LYS A 209 16.26 -15.42 7.40
N GLN A 210 15.93 -14.31 8.06
CA GLN A 210 15.05 -14.32 9.23
C GLN A 210 13.65 -14.80 8.86
N ILE A 211 13.14 -14.41 7.69
CA ILE A 211 11.85 -14.89 7.19
C ILE A 211 11.89 -16.41 6.98
N ARG A 212 12.96 -16.95 6.38
CA ARG A 212 13.11 -18.39 6.15
C ARG A 212 13.08 -19.21 7.44
N ASP A 213 13.68 -18.68 8.51
CA ASP A 213 13.76 -19.37 9.79
C ASP A 213 12.44 -19.22 10.59
N LEU A 214 11.75 -18.07 10.46
CA LEU A 214 10.53 -17.76 11.21
C LEU A 214 9.26 -18.33 10.57
N LEU A 215 9.11 -18.27 9.24
CA LEU A 215 7.88 -18.68 8.53
C LEU A 215 7.43 -20.12 8.87
N PRO A 216 8.34 -21.11 8.93
CA PRO A 216 7.99 -22.48 9.27
C PRO A 216 7.64 -22.68 10.75
N SER A 217 7.93 -21.73 11.64
CA SER A 217 7.68 -21.86 13.08
C SER A 217 6.25 -21.49 13.52
N PHE A 218 5.49 -20.79 12.66
CA PHE A 218 4.15 -20.30 13.02
C PHE A 218 3.11 -21.42 13.08
N GLU A 219 2.38 -21.48 14.19
CA GLU A 219 1.33 -22.49 14.43
C GLU A 219 0.02 -22.26 13.65
N ARG A 220 -0.27 -21.03 13.21
CA ARG A 220 -1.46 -20.69 12.40
C ARG A 220 -1.05 -20.26 11.00
N CYS A 221 -1.80 -20.71 10.00
CA CYS A 221 -1.44 -20.47 8.61
C CYS A 221 -1.63 -19.00 8.23
N TRP A 222 -2.66 -18.35 8.76
CA TRP A 222 -2.90 -16.94 8.46
C TRP A 222 -1.76 -16.00 8.93
N HIS A 223 -1.13 -16.29 10.07
CA HIS A 223 0.04 -15.50 10.53
C HIS A 223 1.19 -15.63 9.53
N ALA A 224 1.50 -16.86 9.10
CA ALA A 224 2.53 -17.11 8.09
C ALA A 224 2.16 -16.47 6.75
N PHE A 225 0.87 -16.45 6.39
CA PHE A 225 0.39 -15.87 5.14
C PHE A 225 0.60 -14.37 5.08
N VAL A 226 0.21 -13.64 6.13
CA VAL A 226 0.39 -12.18 6.20
C VAL A 226 1.86 -11.80 6.05
N ILE A 227 2.77 -12.57 6.67
CA ILE A 227 4.22 -12.33 6.57
C ILE A 227 4.73 -12.66 5.16
N ALA A 228 4.37 -13.83 4.62
CA ALA A 228 4.79 -14.23 3.28
C ALA A 228 4.30 -13.25 2.20
N ASP A 229 3.07 -12.74 2.34
CA ASP A 229 2.46 -11.79 1.42
C ASP A 229 3.12 -10.40 1.52
N ALA A 230 3.38 -9.90 2.74
CA ALA A 230 4.03 -8.60 2.93
C ALA A 230 5.47 -8.57 2.38
N TYR A 231 6.22 -9.66 2.50
CA TYR A 231 7.60 -9.76 1.98
C TYR A 231 7.70 -10.38 0.57
N ASN A 232 6.57 -10.75 -0.06
CA ASN A 232 6.50 -11.47 -1.34
C ASN A 232 7.31 -12.79 -1.38
N GLU A 233 7.39 -13.51 -0.26
CA GLU A 233 8.17 -14.75 -0.10
C GLU A 233 7.29 -16.02 -0.10
N HIS A 234 6.45 -16.18 -1.14
CA HIS A 234 5.59 -17.37 -1.29
C HIS A 234 6.35 -18.65 -1.69
N SER A 235 7.66 -18.57 -1.93
CA SER A 235 8.49 -19.72 -2.27
C SER A 235 8.64 -20.71 -1.11
N LEU A 236 8.41 -20.26 0.12
CA LEU A 236 8.68 -20.99 1.37
C LEU A 236 7.52 -21.89 1.83
N TRP A 237 6.35 -21.81 1.19
CA TRP A 237 5.18 -22.62 1.56
C TRP A 237 5.43 -24.14 1.68
N PRO A 238 6.24 -24.77 0.80
CA PRO A 238 6.58 -26.18 0.96
C PRO A 238 7.26 -26.47 2.30
N TYR A 239 8.14 -25.60 2.79
CA TYR A 239 8.82 -25.79 4.08
C TYR A 239 7.86 -25.61 5.27
N CYS A 240 6.96 -24.62 5.20
CA CYS A 240 5.93 -24.41 6.22
C CYS A 240 5.00 -25.61 6.34
N LEU A 241 4.50 -26.15 5.23
CA LEU A 241 3.64 -27.33 5.23
C LEU A 241 4.39 -28.56 5.73
N ILE A 242 5.65 -28.74 5.33
CA ILE A 242 6.47 -29.84 5.84
C ILE A 242 6.62 -29.75 7.35
N GLU A 243 6.92 -28.57 7.91
CA GLU A 243 7.17 -28.46 9.35
C GLU A 243 5.89 -28.45 10.18
N GLN A 244 4.84 -27.75 9.75
CA GLN A 244 3.63 -27.52 10.54
C GLN A 244 2.50 -28.52 10.28
N PHE A 245 2.43 -29.11 9.09
CA PHE A 245 1.38 -30.08 8.74
C PHE A 245 1.90 -31.53 8.66
N ILE A 246 3.08 -31.75 8.07
CA ILE A 246 3.57 -33.11 7.80
C ILE A 246 4.43 -33.65 8.95
N CYS A 247 5.43 -32.90 9.41
CA CYS A 247 6.33 -33.29 10.48
C CYS A 247 5.80 -32.97 11.88
N ASN A 248 4.76 -32.14 11.99
CA ASN A 248 4.32 -31.62 13.28
C ASN A 248 3.60 -32.67 14.14
N LYS A 249 3.78 -32.52 15.46
CA LYS A 249 3.31 -33.38 16.54
C LYS A 249 2.04 -32.86 17.23
N ASN A 250 1.52 -31.70 16.81
CA ASN A 250 0.40 -31.01 17.46
C ASN A 250 -0.96 -31.35 16.86
N SER A 251 -2.02 -31.28 17.67
CA SER A 251 -3.43 -31.54 17.29
C SER A 251 -4.00 -30.56 16.26
N ASN A 252 -3.34 -29.42 16.05
CA ASN A 252 -3.84 -28.31 15.23
C ASN A 252 -3.40 -28.36 13.76
N SER A 253 -2.68 -29.41 13.35
CA SER A 253 -2.22 -29.59 11.96
C SER A 253 -3.36 -29.53 10.94
N ILE A 254 -4.50 -30.15 11.25
CA ILE A 254 -5.67 -30.12 10.36
C ILE A 254 -6.27 -28.72 10.20
N VAL A 255 -6.24 -27.90 11.24
CA VAL A 255 -6.74 -26.51 11.20
C VAL A 255 -5.83 -25.67 10.31
N TYR A 256 -4.51 -25.84 10.45
CA TYR A 256 -3.52 -25.18 9.59
C TYR A 256 -3.75 -25.51 8.11
N TRP A 257 -4.01 -26.78 7.79
CA TRP A 257 -4.29 -27.22 6.42
C TRP A 257 -5.58 -26.64 5.85
N ASN A 258 -6.66 -26.63 6.62
CA ASN A 258 -7.93 -26.06 6.19
C ASN A 258 -7.80 -24.55 5.94
N GLU A 259 -7.07 -23.82 6.79
CA GLU A 259 -6.74 -22.41 6.56
C GLU A 259 -5.90 -22.23 5.29
N PHE A 260 -4.89 -23.08 5.08
CA PHE A 260 -4.03 -23.03 3.89
C PHE A 260 -4.85 -23.18 2.60
N GLN A 261 -5.77 -24.15 2.55
CA GLN A 261 -6.65 -24.39 1.40
C GLN A 261 -7.52 -23.20 1.03
N GLN A 262 -7.92 -22.38 2.01
CA GLN A 262 -8.74 -21.19 1.78
C GLN A 262 -7.91 -20.00 1.28
N LEU A 263 -6.64 -19.93 1.68
CA LEU A 263 -5.78 -18.77 1.45
C LEU A 263 -4.95 -18.89 0.17
N ILE A 264 -4.49 -20.10 -0.18
CA ILE A 264 -3.52 -20.33 -1.25
C ILE A 264 -4.05 -21.39 -2.20
N PRO A 265 -4.09 -21.14 -3.52
CA PRO A 265 -4.44 -22.16 -4.48
C PRO A 265 -3.39 -23.29 -4.46
N ILE A 266 -3.87 -24.52 -4.32
CA ILE A 266 -3.01 -25.70 -4.36
C ILE A 266 -2.73 -26.03 -5.82
N ASP A 267 -1.51 -25.72 -6.25
CA ASP A 267 -1.01 -26.08 -7.58
C ASP A 267 -0.20 -27.39 -7.53
N ASP A 268 -0.28 -28.18 -8.59
CA ASP A 268 0.46 -29.44 -8.72
C ASP A 268 1.99 -29.24 -8.54
N GLN A 269 2.52 -28.07 -8.92
CA GLN A 269 3.93 -27.71 -8.71
C GLN A 269 4.30 -27.55 -7.24
N LEU A 270 3.39 -27.04 -6.41
CA LEU A 270 3.61 -26.87 -4.98
C LEU A 270 3.71 -28.25 -4.31
N ILE A 271 2.84 -29.19 -4.70
CA ILE A 271 2.85 -30.57 -4.21
C ILE A 271 4.15 -31.27 -4.59
N ILE A 272 4.66 -31.06 -5.82
CA ILE A 272 5.97 -31.60 -6.23
C ILE A 272 7.11 -31.06 -5.38
N ARG A 273 7.12 -29.75 -5.10
CA ARG A 273 8.15 -29.13 -4.27
C ARG A 273 8.12 -29.67 -2.84
N ILE A 274 6.93 -29.91 -2.29
CA ILE A 274 6.76 -30.60 -1.01
C ILE A 274 7.38 -32.00 -1.09
N GLY A 275 6.99 -32.81 -2.08
CA GLY A 275 7.50 -34.17 -2.26
C GLY A 275 9.03 -34.25 -2.36
N LYS A 276 9.66 -33.32 -3.10
CA LYS A 276 11.13 -33.25 -3.22
C LYS A 276 11.81 -32.84 -1.91
N ASN A 277 11.25 -31.88 -1.19
CA ASN A 277 11.81 -31.41 0.08
C ASN A 277 11.60 -32.41 1.22
N LEU A 278 10.59 -33.27 1.11
CA LEU A 278 10.30 -34.36 2.03
C LEU A 278 11.32 -35.50 1.98
N LEU A 279 12.02 -35.71 0.85
CA LEU A 279 13.07 -36.72 0.70
C LEU A 279 14.22 -36.57 1.71
N GLN A 280 14.32 -35.43 2.39
CA GLN A 280 15.38 -35.11 3.33
C GLN A 280 14.99 -35.30 4.81
N LYS A 281 13.75 -35.68 5.13
CA LYS A 281 13.25 -35.83 6.52
C LYS A 281 12.66 -37.22 6.79
N SER A 282 12.73 -37.69 8.05
CA SER A 282 12.17 -38.97 8.49
C SER A 282 10.66 -38.88 8.78
N PHE A 283 9.90 -39.92 8.43
CA PHE A 283 8.43 -39.94 8.52
C PHE A 283 7.89 -40.71 9.73
N ASN A 284 6.81 -40.19 10.33
CA ASN A 284 5.93 -40.93 11.25
C ASN A 284 4.66 -41.41 10.51
N SER A 285 3.92 -42.37 11.08
CA SER A 285 2.67 -42.91 10.48
C SER A 285 1.58 -41.85 10.26
N ILE A 286 1.56 -40.78 11.05
CA ILE A 286 0.64 -39.63 10.92
C ILE A 286 1.07 -38.73 9.75
N SER A 287 2.37 -38.51 9.59
CA SER A 287 2.94 -37.74 8.48
C SER A 287 2.61 -38.36 7.12
N ILE A 288 2.56 -39.69 7.06
CA ILE A 288 2.18 -40.46 5.86
C ILE A 288 0.72 -40.20 5.50
N LYS A 289 -0.21 -40.24 6.48
CA LYS A 289 -1.63 -39.96 6.27
C LYS A 289 -1.89 -38.50 5.86
N ASN A 290 -1.21 -37.55 6.50
CA ASN A 290 -1.33 -36.14 6.16
C ASN A 290 -0.82 -35.86 4.74
N PHE A 291 0.28 -36.50 4.34
CA PHE A 291 0.78 -36.37 2.97
C PHE A 291 -0.15 -37.03 1.94
N GLN A 292 -0.82 -38.13 2.31
CA GLN A 292 -1.87 -38.74 1.47
C GLN A 292 -3.02 -37.78 1.19
N GLU A 293 -3.49 -37.03 2.19
CA GLU A 293 -4.52 -35.99 2.01
C GLU A 293 -4.07 -34.92 1.01
N ILE A 294 -2.81 -34.49 1.04
CA ILE A 294 -2.27 -33.53 0.06
C ILE A 294 -2.26 -34.14 -1.35
N LEU A 295 -1.87 -35.41 -1.49
CA LEU A 295 -1.77 -36.09 -2.78
C LEU A 295 -3.13 -36.24 -3.47
N LEU A 296 -4.25 -36.27 -2.71
CA LEU A 296 -5.60 -36.31 -3.29
C LEU A 296 -5.96 -35.04 -4.07
N HIS A 297 -5.25 -33.93 -3.84
CA HIS A 297 -5.50 -32.66 -4.54
C HIS A 297 -4.76 -32.53 -5.88
N ILE A 298 -3.94 -33.51 -6.26
CA ILE A 298 -3.24 -33.49 -7.56
C ILE A 298 -4.25 -33.72 -8.68
N ARG A 299 -4.30 -32.79 -9.64
CA ARG A 299 -5.19 -32.91 -10.81
C ARG A 299 -4.53 -33.69 -11.95
N ASP A 300 -3.21 -33.54 -12.13
CA ASP A 300 -2.46 -34.22 -13.19
C ASP A 300 -1.93 -35.61 -12.77
N SER A 301 -2.51 -36.65 -13.36
CA SER A 301 -2.15 -38.07 -13.09
C SER A 301 -0.72 -38.43 -13.51
N THR A 302 -0.14 -37.77 -14.52
CA THR A 302 1.25 -37.98 -14.98
C THR A 302 2.28 -37.44 -13.97
N MET A 303 1.96 -36.34 -13.30
CA MET A 303 2.81 -35.71 -12.30
C MET A 303 2.85 -36.52 -11.00
N LEU A 304 1.73 -37.17 -10.66
CA LEU A 304 1.65 -38.18 -9.60
C LEU A 304 2.63 -39.34 -9.83
N VAL A 305 2.69 -39.86 -11.06
CA VAL A 305 3.59 -40.97 -11.42
C VAL A 305 5.06 -40.55 -11.34
N HIS A 306 5.41 -39.35 -11.80
CA HIS A 306 6.78 -38.84 -11.67
C HIS A 306 7.21 -38.61 -10.21
N LEU A 307 6.29 -38.13 -9.37
CA LEU A 307 6.54 -38.02 -7.95
C LEU A 307 6.71 -39.38 -7.30
N GLN A 308 5.83 -40.33 -7.61
CA GLN A 308 5.92 -41.72 -7.14
C GLN A 308 7.26 -42.34 -7.54
N GLN A 309 7.69 -42.20 -8.79
CA GLN A 309 9.01 -42.68 -9.24
C GLN A 309 10.16 -42.04 -8.44
N SER A 310 10.12 -40.72 -8.21
CA SER A 310 11.16 -40.03 -7.45
C SER A 310 11.20 -40.38 -5.94
N LEU A 311 10.06 -40.79 -5.39
CA LEU A 311 9.90 -41.16 -3.98
C LEU A 311 10.18 -42.65 -3.75
N VAL A 312 9.83 -43.52 -4.70
CA VAL A 312 10.04 -44.98 -4.64
C VAL A 312 11.48 -45.38 -4.87
N THR A 313 12.27 -44.63 -5.66
CA THR A 313 13.71 -44.91 -5.84
C THR A 313 14.55 -44.69 -4.58
N ASN A 314 14.01 -44.03 -3.55
CA ASN A 314 14.66 -43.78 -2.28
C ASN A 314 14.00 -44.65 -1.18
N ASP A 315 14.37 -45.93 -1.14
CA ASP A 315 13.88 -47.02 -0.27
C ASP A 315 13.71 -46.68 1.23
N ASN A 316 12.65 -45.96 1.61
CA ASN A 316 12.36 -45.61 3.02
C ASN A 316 10.85 -45.58 3.34
N GLY A 317 10.12 -46.68 3.09
CA GLY A 317 8.74 -46.84 3.60
C GLY A 317 7.65 -46.01 2.91
N TYR A 318 7.97 -45.38 1.78
CA TYR A 318 7.07 -44.56 0.97
C TYR A 318 6.09 -45.37 0.10
N SER A 319 6.25 -46.69 0.00
CA SER A 319 5.34 -47.58 -0.75
C SER A 319 3.89 -47.48 -0.26
N ASN A 320 3.70 -47.21 1.03
CA ASN A 320 2.38 -47.11 1.66
C ASN A 320 1.68 -45.77 1.43
N LEU A 321 2.35 -44.77 0.83
CA LEU A 321 1.75 -43.47 0.54
C LEU A 321 0.72 -43.53 -0.58
N PHE A 322 0.92 -44.38 -1.58
CA PHE A 322 0.10 -44.38 -2.79
C PHE A 322 -1.00 -45.47 -2.80
N THR A 323 -1.14 -46.25 -1.72
CA THR A 323 -2.06 -47.38 -1.66
C THR A 323 -3.53 -46.99 -1.50
N SER A 324 -3.83 -45.76 -1.05
CA SER A 324 -5.21 -45.24 -0.88
C SER A 324 -5.71 -44.42 -2.07
N ILE A 325 -4.84 -44.07 -3.03
CA ILE A 325 -5.23 -43.29 -4.20
C ILE A 325 -5.78 -44.28 -5.22
N ASP A 326 -7.10 -44.47 -5.24
CA ASP A 326 -7.81 -45.28 -6.23
C ASP A 326 -7.77 -44.59 -7.62
N SER A 327 -6.58 -44.61 -8.22
CA SER A 327 -6.40 -44.46 -9.65
C SER A 327 -6.08 -45.85 -10.21
N PRO A 328 -6.91 -46.43 -11.09
CA PRO A 328 -6.67 -47.74 -11.68
C PRO A 328 -5.34 -47.80 -12.45
N TYR A 329 -4.76 -46.65 -12.82
CA TYR A 329 -3.46 -46.55 -13.50
C TYR A 329 -2.25 -46.53 -12.55
N VAL A 330 -2.45 -46.36 -11.23
CA VAL A 330 -1.37 -46.31 -10.21
C VAL A 330 -1.02 -47.71 -9.68
N ARG A 331 -1.93 -48.68 -9.78
CA ARG A 331 -1.68 -50.07 -9.36
C ARG A 331 -0.84 -50.87 -10.36
N ASP A 332 -0.78 -50.45 -11.63
CA ASP A 332 -0.08 -51.20 -12.66
C ASP A 332 1.43 -50.97 -12.67
N THR A 333 1.92 -49.85 -12.10
CA THR A 333 3.37 -49.61 -11.96
C THR A 333 3.97 -50.32 -10.75
N THR A 334 3.18 -50.64 -9.71
CA THR A 334 3.66 -51.41 -8.55
C THR A 334 3.67 -52.92 -8.78
N ARG A 335 3.08 -53.39 -9.90
CA ARG A 335 3.10 -54.82 -10.28
C ARG A 335 4.24 -55.19 -11.24
N VAL A 336 5.04 -54.22 -11.66
CA VAL A 336 6.21 -54.44 -12.52
C VAL A 336 7.46 -53.90 -11.81
N SER A 337 7.78 -54.52 -10.69
CA SER A 337 9.12 -54.50 -10.07
C SER A 337 9.36 -55.84 -9.38
#